data_AF-A0A1H0GWJ7-F1
#
_entry.id   AF-A0A1H0GWJ7-F1
#
_cell.length_a   1.000
_cell.length_b   1.000
_cell.length_c   1.000
_cell.angle_alpha   90.00
_cell.angle_beta   90.00
_cell.angle_gamma   90.00
#
_symmetry.space_group_name_H-M   'P 1'
#
loop_
_entity.id
_entity.type
_entity.pdbx_description
1 polymer ?
#
loop_
_entity_poly.entity_id
_entity_poly.type
_entity_poly.pdbx_seq_one_letter_code
_entity_poly.pdbx_strand_id
1 'polypeptide(L)' 'LEKAGMTQSMSRVAHCIDNGPMEGFWGILKRERYYGRRFTSKQKLIQMIESYISYYNTRRVQRNLGVLTPLEKFNLYFAA' A
#
# COMPACT_ATOMS: atom_id res chain seq x y z
N LEU A 1 2.91 -15.44 14.35
CA LEU A 1 2.72 -16.26 13.12
C LEU A 1 2.16 -17.62 13.50
N GLU A 2 2.87 -18.43 14.31
CA GLU A 2 2.36 -19.73 14.81
C GLU A 2 1.02 -19.66 15.54
N LYS A 3 0.84 -18.74 16.50
CA LYS A 3 -0.46 -18.57 17.21
C LYS A 3 -1.63 -18.19 16.30
N ALA A 4 -1.35 -17.65 15.11
CA ALA A 4 -2.34 -17.26 14.12
C ALA A 4 -2.47 -18.28 12.97
N GLY A 5 -1.77 -19.43 13.05
CA GLY A 5 -1.75 -20.45 11.99
C GLY A 5 -1.09 -19.99 10.69
N MET A 6 -0.26 -18.95 10.73
CA MET A 6 0.38 -18.37 9.53
C MET A 6 1.81 -18.87 9.37
N THR A 7 2.16 -19.29 8.15
CA THR A 7 3.53 -19.63 7.77
C THR A 7 4.30 -18.36 7.40
N GLN A 8 5.52 -18.19 7.93
CA GLN A 8 6.39 -17.11 7.49
C GLN A 8 6.87 -17.38 6.06
N SER A 9 6.62 -16.46 5.15
CA SER A 9 7.15 -16.50 3.80
C SER A 9 8.31 -15.52 3.68
N MET A 10 9.48 -16.01 3.26
CA MET A 10 10.65 -15.19 2.96
C MET A 10 11.08 -15.53 1.54
N SER A 11 11.23 -14.51 0.70
CA SER A 11 11.83 -14.70 -0.62
C SER A 11 13.32 -15.06 -0.48
N ARG A 12 13.89 -15.66 -1.54
CA ARG A 12 15.32 -15.95 -1.59
C ARG A 12 16.12 -14.66 -1.38
N VAL A 13 17.29 -14.77 -0.75
CA VAL A 13 18.23 -13.64 -0.59
C VAL A 13 18.42 -12.94 -1.94
N ALA A 14 18.38 -11.61 -1.94
CA ALA A 14 18.39 -10.72 -3.11
C ALA A 14 17.14 -10.72 -4.01
N HIS A 15 16.04 -11.38 -3.62
CA HIS A 15 14.76 -11.29 -4.33
C HIS A 15 13.72 -10.60 -3.45
N CYS A 16 13.54 -9.30 -3.61
CA CYS A 16 12.65 -8.46 -2.79
C CYS A 16 11.27 -8.26 -3.44
N ILE A 17 10.61 -9.36 -3.80
CA ILE A 17 9.38 -9.36 -4.62
C ILE A 17 8.25 -8.57 -3.94
N ASP A 18 8.13 -8.68 -2.63
CA ASP A 18 7.13 -8.00 -1.79
C ASP A 18 7.55 -6.59 -1.39
N ASN A 19 8.84 -6.41 -1.05
CA ASN A 19 9.35 -5.15 -0.52
C ASN A 19 9.39 -4.03 -1.58
N GLY A 20 9.77 -4.33 -2.83
CA GLY A 20 9.82 -3.32 -3.90
C GLY A 20 8.48 -2.58 -4.12
N PRO A 21 7.36 -3.30 -4.31
CA PRO A 21 6.03 -2.69 -4.39
C PRO A 21 5.67 -1.86 -3.15
N MET A 22 6.00 -2.35 -1.95
CA MET A 22 5.71 -1.64 -0.70
C MET A 22 6.53 -0.35 -0.56
N GLU A 23 7.82 -0.37 -0.91
CA GLU A 23 8.66 0.83 -0.98
C GLU A 23 8.10 1.85 -1.97
N GLY A 24 7.65 1.38 -3.14
CA GLY A 24 6.96 2.21 -4.12
C GLY A 24 5.73 2.91 -3.56
N PHE A 25 4.83 2.16 -2.90
CA PHE A 25 3.66 2.73 -2.22
C PHE A 25 4.04 3.82 -1.21
N TRP A 26 5.01 3.53 -0.33
CA TRP A 26 5.44 4.49 0.69
C TRP A 26 6.12 5.72 0.09
N GLY A 27 6.88 5.57 -0.98
CA GLY A 27 7.48 6.68 -1.72
C GLY A 27 6.41 7.62 -2.28
N ILE A 28 5.35 7.08 -2.88
CA ILE A 28 4.22 7.86 -3.39
C ILE A 28 3.49 8.57 -2.25
N LEU A 29 3.14 7.86 -1.17
CA LEU A 29 2.45 8.44 -0.01
C LEU A 29 3.26 9.62 0.56
N LYS A 30 4.56 9.42 0.76
CA LYS A 30 5.42 10.47 1.33
C LYS A 30 5.49 11.68 0.40
N ARG A 31 5.66 11.46 -0.90
CA ARG A 31 5.70 12.53 -1.91
C ARG A 31 4.40 13.33 -1.98
N GLU A 32 3.26 12.67 -1.94
CA GLU A 32 1.97 13.34 -2.16
C GLU A 32 1.39 13.96 -0.89
N ARG A 33 1.66 13.39 0.29
CA ARG A 33 0.97 13.76 1.54
C ARG A 33 1.88 14.10 2.72
N TYR A 34 3.15 13.74 2.70
CA TYR A 34 4.03 13.95 3.84
C TYR A 34 5.02 15.09 3.61
N TYR A 35 5.78 15.05 2.52
CA TYR A 35 6.80 16.05 2.23
C TYR A 35 6.19 17.44 2.05
N GLY A 36 6.87 18.44 2.61
CA GLY A 36 6.38 19.83 2.64
C GLY A 36 5.26 20.09 3.65
N ARG A 37 4.85 19.10 4.46
CA ARG A 37 3.84 19.28 5.51
C ARG A 37 4.43 19.09 6.89
N ARG A 38 3.98 19.90 7.85
CA ARG A 38 4.33 19.74 9.27
C ARG A 38 3.16 19.10 10.01
N PHE A 39 3.43 17.95 10.63
CA PHE A 39 2.49 17.28 11.53
C PHE A 39 2.84 17.65 12.96
N THR A 40 1.86 18.16 13.71
CA THR A 40 2.03 18.57 15.12
C THR A 40 1.50 17.54 16.11
N SER A 41 0.93 16.44 15.63
CA SER A 41 0.35 15.37 16.44
C SER A 41 0.50 14.04 15.74
N LYS A 42 0.80 12.99 16.51
CA LYS A 42 0.85 11.60 16.04
C LYS A 42 -0.51 11.18 15.46
N GLN A 43 -1.61 11.57 16.10
CA GLN A 43 -2.97 11.25 15.66
C GLN A 43 -3.25 11.83 14.27
N LYS A 44 -2.86 13.08 14.01
CA LYS A 44 -3.01 13.71 12.69
C LYS A 44 -2.20 12.98 11.60
N LEU A 45 -1.01 12.51 11.95
CA LEU A 45 -0.18 11.72 11.02
C LEU A 45 -0.82 10.37 10.71
N ILE A 46 -1.30 9.65 11.72
CA ILE A 46 -2.01 8.37 11.56
C ILE A 46 -3.24 8.54 10.68
N GLN A 47 -4.09 9.53 10.99
CA GLN A 47 -5.30 9.82 10.21
C GLN A 47 -4.99 10.13 8.74
N MET A 48 -3.90 10.86 8.46
CA MET A 48 -3.46 11.12 7.10
C MET A 48 -3.07 9.82 6.38
N ILE A 49 -2.31 8.94 7.05
CA ILE A 49 -1.89 7.66 6.47
C ILE A 49 -3.10 6.76 6.19
N GLU A 50 -4.01 6.59 7.16
CA GLU A 50 -5.23 5.79 7.02
C GLU A 50 -6.12 6.31 5.87
N SER A 51 -6.35 7.62 5.85
CA SER A 51 -7.14 8.27 4.78
C SER A 51 -6.51 8.07 3.41
N TYR A 52 -5.18 8.15 3.34
CA TYR A 52 -4.47 7.97 2.07
C TYR A 52 -4.46 6.51 1.62
N ILE A 53 -4.33 5.54 2.52
CA ILE A 53 -4.46 4.10 2.20
C ILE A 53 -5.85 3.81 1.65
N SER A 54 -6.90 4.33 2.31
CA SER A 54 -8.28 4.20 1.82
C SER A 54 -8.44 4.77 0.41
N TYR A 55 -7.96 6.00 0.17
CA TYR A 55 -7.95 6.62 -1.15
C TYR A 55 -7.18 5.81 -2.19
N TYR A 56 -5.96 5.36 -1.85
CA TYR A 56 -5.09 4.63 -2.75
C TYR A 56 -5.74 3.32 -3.21
N ASN A 57 -6.40 2.60 -2.31
CA ASN A 57 -7.02 1.31 -2.62
C ASN A 57 -8.34 1.46 -3.37
N THR A 58 -9.15 2.48 -3.06
CA THR A 58 -10.55 2.55 -3.51
C THR A 58 -10.84 3.60 -4.58
N ARG A 59 -9.92 4.56 -4.80
CA ARG A 59 -10.17 5.71 -5.71
C ARG A 59 -9.02 6.01 -6.66
N ARG A 60 -7.79 5.59 -6.36
CA ARG A 60 -6.63 5.87 -7.20
C ARG A 60 -6.52 4.85 -8.34
N VAL A 61 -6.97 5.23 -9.53
CA VAL A 61 -6.76 4.43 -10.74
C VAL A 61 -5.28 4.42 -11.17
N GLN A 62 -4.81 3.30 -11.70
CA GLN A 62 -3.41 3.14 -12.13
C GLN A 62 -3.35 2.58 -13.54
N ARG A 63 -2.53 3.19 -14.40
CA ARG A 63 -2.35 2.74 -15.80
C ARG A 63 -1.88 1.29 -15.88
N ASN A 64 -0.92 0.92 -15.02
CA ASN A 64 -0.37 -0.44 -14.96
C ASN A 64 -1.39 -1.48 -14.48
N LEU A 65 -2.51 -1.06 -13.88
CA LEU A 65 -3.60 -1.94 -13.48
C LEU A 65 -4.74 -1.97 -14.51
N GLY A 66 -4.57 -1.36 -15.68
CA GLY A 66 -5.64 -1.23 -16.68
C GLY A 66 -6.60 -0.08 -16.41
N VAL A 67 -6.12 1.01 -15.80
CA VAL A 67 -6.95 2.16 -15.36
C VAL A 67 -7.99 1.74 -14.32
N LEU A 68 -7.59 0.80 -13.44
CA LEU A 68 -8.38 0.34 -12.31
C LEU A 68 -7.71 0.74 -11.00
N THR A 69 -8.50 0.79 -9.95
CA THR A 69 -8.02 0.88 -8.57
C THR A 69 -7.43 -0.47 -8.11
N PRO A 70 -6.53 -0.47 -7.12
CA PRO A 70 -6.02 -1.71 -6.52
C PRO A 70 -7.14 -2.65 -6.05
N LEU A 71 -8.21 -2.11 -5.44
CA LEU A 71 -9.33 -2.92 -4.98
C LEU A 71 -10.14 -3.53 -6.13
N GLU A 72 -10.41 -2.77 -7.19
CA GLU A 72 -11.08 -3.32 -8.38
C GLU A 72 -10.24 -4.42 -9.04
N LYS A 73 -8.92 -4.20 -9.17
CA LYS A 73 -8.01 -5.21 -9.73
C LYS A 73 -7.98 -6.48 -8.88
N PHE A 74 -7.96 -6.32 -7.55
CA PHE A 74 -8.06 -7.43 -6.60
C PHE A 74 -9.36 -8.20 -6.78
N ASN A 75 -10.51 -7.53 -6.78
CA ASN A 75 -11.81 -8.18 -6.93
C ASN A 75 -11.93 -8.95 -8.26
N LEU A 76 -11.40 -8.41 -9.36
CA LEU A 76 -11.38 -9.10 -10.66
C LEU A 76 -10.49 -10.34 -10.65
N TYR A 77 -9.36 -10.33 -9.93
CA TYR A 77 -8.48 -11.49 -9.81
C TYR A 77 -9.15 -12.66 -9.09
N PHE A 78 -9.97 -12.39 -8.06
CA PHE A 78 -10.70 -13.44 -7.33
C PHE A 78 -11.97 -13.93 -8.03
N ALA A 79 -12.48 -13.18 -9.00
CA ALA A 79 -13.65 -13.55 -9.79
C ALA A 79 -13.30 -14.45 -11.00
N ALA A 80 -12.02 -14.59 -11.33
CA ALA A 80 -11.49 -15.41 -12.42
C ALA A 80 -11.01 -16.77 -11.90
#